data_AF-E3CMU3-F1
#
_entry.id   AF-E3CMU3-F1
#
_cell.length_a   1.000
_cell.length_b   1.000
_cell.length_c   1.000
_cell.angle_alpha   90.00
_cell.angle_beta   90.00
_cell.angle_gamma   90.00
#
_symmetry.space_group_name_H-M   'P 1'
#
loop_
_entity.id
_entity.type
_entity.pdbx_description
1 polymer ?
#
loop_
_entity_poly.entity_id
_entity_poly.type
_entity_poly.pdbx_seq_one_letter_code
_entity_poly.pdbx_strand_id
1 'polypeptide(L)'
;MKKKRSLLGITLLASATLLVACQSKPNSTTSVEKSSTKTSSSKTDDNALSEEKRKRSLTKFYEEFPAEQAARYQGTIDERSEKAWNSNQPNIFAGQASLKIHDDYLENDELKKLEVKIDGYDESTRRLKLTVTNHYDTTLRGTRFSNNLYDYGTYFTLRSYSTTSGRAGNINIMQLALADDLEAGKSITLEVLPKYYQDRELGFKNPKLDSKYYLLSTDYSAELWDKTANEQVSEDFLLSNQANIYIVPKLTFSKFPSTAPSDKELKEILSKN
;
A
#
# COMPACT_ATOMS: atom_id res chain seq x y z
N MET A 1 37.20 20.45 -26.16
CA MET A 1 36.55 19.80 -27.31
C MET A 1 37.15 18.42 -27.55
N LYS A 2 36.49 17.33 -27.16
CA LYS A 2 36.54 16.02 -27.84
C LYS A 2 35.19 15.31 -27.61
N LYS A 3 34.43 15.14 -28.70
CA LYS A 3 33.14 14.43 -28.79
C LYS A 3 33.37 12.94 -29.07
N LYS A 4 32.33 12.14 -28.80
CA LYS A 4 31.87 10.85 -29.39
C LYS A 4 31.64 9.81 -28.28
N ARG A 5 30.59 9.00 -28.25
CA ARG A 5 29.46 8.70 -29.16
C ARG A 5 28.37 8.00 -28.32
N SER A 6 27.10 8.29 -28.59
CA SER A 6 25.95 7.51 -28.11
C SER A 6 25.84 6.18 -28.83
N LEU A 7 25.37 5.14 -28.15
CA LEU A 7 24.81 3.95 -28.78
C LEU A 7 23.58 3.51 -28.00
N LEU A 8 22.42 3.74 -28.61
CA LEU A 8 21.14 3.14 -28.27
C LEU A 8 21.22 1.64 -28.58
N GLY A 9 20.91 0.81 -27.58
CA GLY A 9 20.61 -0.60 -27.77
C GLY A 9 19.13 -0.84 -27.48
N ILE A 10 18.32 -0.94 -28.54
CA ILE A 10 16.94 -1.42 -28.50
C ILE A 10 17.01 -2.94 -28.63
N THR A 11 16.50 -3.67 -27.65
CA THR A 11 16.20 -5.10 -27.78
C THR A 11 14.71 -5.32 -27.52
N LEU A 12 13.94 -5.41 -28.61
CA LEU A 12 12.65 -6.10 -28.64
C LEU A 12 12.94 -7.61 -28.64
N LEU A 13 12.36 -8.36 -27.70
CA LEU A 13 12.16 -9.80 -27.89
C LEU A 13 10.68 -10.13 -27.86
N ALA A 14 10.28 -10.81 -28.93
CA ALA A 14 8.93 -11.11 -29.34
C ALA A 14 8.25 -12.16 -28.44
N SER A 15 6.94 -11.95 -28.28
CA SER A 15 5.96 -12.84 -27.67
C SER A 15 5.73 -14.09 -28.52
N ALA A 16 5.67 -15.25 -27.85
CA ALA A 16 5.13 -16.48 -28.42
C ALA A 16 4.02 -17.02 -27.50
N THR A 17 2.78 -16.73 -27.86
CA THR A 17 1.58 -17.42 -27.37
C THR A 17 1.46 -18.77 -28.05
N LEU A 18 1.46 -19.85 -27.27
CA LEU A 18 1.05 -21.18 -27.72
C LEU A 18 -0.38 -21.43 -27.21
N LEU A 19 -1.34 -21.25 -28.11
CA LEU A 19 -2.71 -21.76 -27.97
C LEU A 19 -2.70 -23.23 -28.43
N VAL A 20 -3.05 -24.15 -27.53
CA VAL A 20 -3.46 -25.50 -27.92
C VAL A 20 -4.96 -25.61 -27.66
N ALA A 21 -5.72 -25.55 -28.75
CA ALA A 21 -7.09 -26.02 -28.81
C ALA A 21 -7.09 -27.28 -29.68
N CYS A 22 -7.49 -28.41 -29.11
CA CYS A 22 -7.97 -29.54 -29.89
C CYS A 22 -9.38 -29.89 -29.44
N GLN A 23 -10.25 -29.79 -30.43
CA GLN A 23 -11.68 -29.92 -30.40
C GLN A 23 -12.13 -31.33 -30.08
N SER A 24 -13.30 -31.38 -29.44
CA SER A 24 -14.24 -32.48 -29.43
C SER A 24 -14.63 -32.93 -30.84
N LYS A 25 -14.86 -34.25 -30.99
CA LYS A 25 -15.89 -34.75 -31.90
C LYS A 25 -16.66 -35.93 -31.27
N PRO A 26 -17.97 -36.01 -31.53
CA PRO A 26 -18.89 -36.96 -30.91
C PRO A 26 -18.95 -38.25 -31.72
N ASN A 27 -19.33 -39.36 -31.07
CA ASN A 27 -20.09 -40.41 -31.75
C ASN A 27 -21.01 -41.12 -30.76
N SER A 28 -22.27 -41.18 -31.16
CA SER A 28 -23.39 -41.85 -30.53
C SER A 28 -23.28 -43.37 -30.63
N THR A 29 -23.61 -44.08 -29.56
CA THR A 29 -24.50 -45.26 -29.66
C THR A 29 -25.14 -45.58 -28.31
N THR A 30 -26.43 -45.81 -28.39
CA THR A 30 -27.39 -46.16 -27.34
C THR A 30 -27.14 -47.57 -26.82
N SER A 31 -27.08 -47.74 -25.50
CA SER A 31 -27.49 -48.99 -24.84
C SER A 31 -27.95 -48.68 -23.42
N VAL A 32 -29.22 -48.96 -23.17
CA VAL A 32 -29.88 -48.88 -21.87
C VAL A 32 -29.34 -50.01 -21.00
N GLU A 33 -28.65 -49.66 -19.92
CA GLU A 33 -28.50 -50.53 -18.76
C GLU A 33 -28.88 -49.77 -17.49
N LYS A 34 -29.90 -50.31 -16.80
CA LYS A 34 -30.28 -49.94 -15.44
C LYS A 34 -29.10 -50.25 -14.52
N SER A 35 -28.43 -49.20 -14.05
CA SER A 35 -27.58 -49.28 -12.87
C SER A 35 -28.08 -48.27 -11.85
N SER A 36 -28.56 -48.80 -10.73
CA SER A 36 -28.84 -48.05 -9.52
C SER A 36 -27.57 -47.33 -9.08
N THR A 37 -27.53 -46.01 -9.21
CA THR A 37 -26.49 -45.21 -8.57
C THR A 37 -27.16 -44.07 -7.83
N LYS A 38 -26.95 -44.11 -6.52
CA LYS A 38 -27.28 -43.11 -5.52
C LYS A 38 -27.28 -41.71 -6.13
N THR A 39 -28.36 -40.97 -5.91
CA THR A 39 -28.33 -39.51 -5.88
C THR A 39 -27.19 -39.14 -4.94
N SER A 40 -26.00 -38.88 -5.47
CA SER A 40 -25.03 -38.09 -4.74
C SER A 40 -25.71 -36.74 -4.61
N SER A 41 -26.24 -36.46 -3.42
CA SER A 41 -26.27 -35.07 -2.98
C SER A 41 -24.88 -34.54 -3.31
N SER A 42 -24.81 -33.58 -4.23
CA SER A 42 -23.64 -32.71 -4.30
C SER A 42 -23.43 -32.28 -2.87
N LYS A 43 -22.35 -32.77 -2.24
CA LYS A 43 -21.88 -32.15 -1.00
C LYS A 43 -21.74 -30.69 -1.37
N THR A 44 -22.65 -29.86 -0.87
CA THR A 44 -22.36 -28.44 -0.72
C THR A 44 -21.00 -28.40 -0.06
N ASP A 45 -20.01 -27.81 -0.73
CA ASP A 45 -18.71 -27.58 -0.15
C ASP A 45 -18.95 -26.88 1.19
N ASP A 46 -18.79 -27.61 2.31
CA ASP A 46 -18.97 -27.08 3.67
C ASP A 46 -18.01 -25.89 3.96
N ASN A 47 -17.13 -25.58 3.01
CA ASN A 47 -16.20 -24.47 3.04
C ASN A 47 -16.66 -23.20 2.32
N ALA A 48 -17.67 -23.23 1.46
CA ALA A 48 -18.14 -22.04 0.74
C ALA A 48 -18.86 -21.07 1.71
N LEU A 49 -18.42 -19.82 1.73
CA LEU A 49 -19.08 -18.75 2.47
C LEU A 49 -20.29 -18.24 1.68
N SER A 50 -21.32 -17.73 2.36
CA SER A 50 -22.34 -16.92 1.67
C SER A 50 -21.69 -15.66 1.10
N GLU A 51 -22.29 -15.06 0.07
CA GLU A 51 -21.74 -13.86 -0.57
C GLU A 51 -21.53 -12.72 0.44
N GLU A 52 -22.46 -12.52 1.37
CA GLU A 52 -22.34 -11.50 2.42
C GLU A 52 -21.20 -11.80 3.39
N LYS A 53 -21.06 -13.07 3.79
CA LYS A 53 -19.96 -13.51 4.65
C LYS A 53 -18.62 -13.36 3.94
N ARG A 54 -18.54 -13.75 2.67
CA ARG A 54 -17.33 -13.60 1.86
C ARG A 54 -16.95 -12.13 1.72
N LYS A 55 -17.90 -11.26 1.39
CA LYS A 55 -17.70 -9.81 1.31
C LYS A 55 -17.18 -9.25 2.62
N ARG A 56 -17.77 -9.63 3.76
CA ARG A 56 -17.31 -9.20 5.09
C ARG A 56 -15.89 -9.69 5.40
N SER A 57 -15.58 -10.95 5.14
CA SER A 57 -14.25 -11.51 5.36
C SER A 57 -13.19 -10.84 4.49
N LEU A 58 -13.49 -10.56 3.22
CA LEU A 58 -12.59 -9.82 2.33
C LEU A 58 -12.40 -8.37 2.78
N THR A 59 -13.46 -7.72 3.26
CA THR A 59 -13.37 -6.37 3.84
C THR A 59 -12.44 -6.40 5.04
N LYS A 60 -12.62 -7.34 5.99
CA LYS A 60 -11.72 -7.49 7.13
C LYS A 60 -10.27 -7.74 6.70
N PHE A 61 -10.06 -8.62 5.73
CA PHE A 61 -8.73 -8.96 5.22
C PHE A 61 -8.00 -7.77 4.61
N TYR A 62 -8.68 -6.93 3.84
CA TYR A 62 -8.05 -5.80 3.15
C TYR A 62 -8.03 -4.49 3.94
N GLU A 63 -8.99 -4.28 4.86
CA GLU A 63 -9.15 -3.01 5.57
C GLU A 63 -8.66 -3.04 7.03
N GLU A 64 -8.70 -4.19 7.71
CA GLU A 64 -8.43 -4.28 9.15
C GLU A 64 -7.16 -5.10 9.44
N PHE A 65 -7.01 -6.23 8.76
CA PHE A 65 -5.94 -7.19 9.01
C PHE A 65 -4.51 -6.63 8.84
N PRO A 66 -4.20 -5.70 7.90
CA PRO A 66 -2.86 -5.11 7.82
C PRO A 66 -2.41 -4.41 9.12
N ALA A 67 -3.34 -3.77 9.83
CA ALA A 67 -3.05 -3.14 11.12
C ALA A 67 -2.83 -4.18 12.23
N GLU A 68 -3.60 -5.28 12.22
CA GLU A 68 -3.38 -6.42 13.13
C GLU A 68 -1.99 -7.04 12.92
N GLN A 69 -1.55 -7.21 11.68
CA GLN A 69 -0.20 -7.71 11.37
C GLN A 69 0.90 -6.75 11.84
N ALA A 70 0.75 -5.45 11.58
CA ALA A 70 1.72 -4.45 12.03
C ALA A 70 1.92 -4.51 13.55
N ALA A 71 0.85 -4.69 14.32
CA ALA A 71 0.93 -4.81 15.79
C ALA A 71 1.68 -6.07 16.24
N ARG A 72 1.54 -7.20 15.53
CA ARG A 72 2.24 -8.46 15.87
C ARG A 72 3.73 -8.41 15.58
N TYR A 73 4.09 -7.71 14.50
CA TYR A 73 5.47 -7.57 14.08
C TYR A 73 6.24 -6.49 14.84
N GLN A 74 5.59 -5.77 15.78
CA GLN A 74 6.18 -4.67 16.52
C GLN A 74 7.57 -5.00 17.09
N GLY A 75 7.76 -6.17 17.72
CA GLY A 75 9.07 -6.58 18.25
C GLY A 75 10.15 -6.71 17.17
N THR A 76 9.85 -7.31 16.02
CA THR A 76 10.80 -7.38 14.89
C THR A 76 11.11 -6.01 14.33
N ILE A 77 10.11 -5.14 14.25
CA ILE A 77 10.29 -3.79 13.73
C ILE A 77 11.13 -2.95 14.73
N ASP A 78 10.95 -3.14 16.03
CA ASP A 78 11.76 -2.52 17.09
C ASP A 78 13.23 -2.97 17.01
N GLU A 79 13.49 -4.27 16.84
CA GLU A 79 14.85 -4.81 16.66
C GLU A 79 15.56 -4.25 15.43
N ARG A 80 14.85 -4.14 14.28
CA ARG A 80 15.40 -3.52 13.07
C ARG A 80 15.78 -2.07 13.32
N SER A 81 15.04 -1.38 14.17
CA SER A 81 15.21 0.03 14.46
C SER A 81 16.33 0.30 15.44
N GLU A 82 16.47 -0.54 16.47
CA GLU A 82 17.65 -0.52 17.35
C GLU A 82 18.94 -0.77 16.57
N LYS A 83 18.94 -1.72 15.63
CA LYS A 83 20.08 -1.96 14.73
C LYS A 83 20.40 -0.74 13.87
N ALA A 84 19.38 -0.10 13.29
CA ALA A 84 19.56 1.11 12.48
C ALA A 84 20.17 2.25 13.31
N TRP A 85 19.69 2.44 14.55
CA TRP A 85 20.23 3.43 15.48
C TRP A 85 21.69 3.16 15.83
N ASN A 86 22.00 1.96 16.33
CA ASN A 86 23.36 1.58 16.73
C ASN A 86 24.37 1.66 15.57
N SER A 87 23.89 1.61 14.32
CA SER A 87 24.72 1.71 13.13
C SER A 87 24.99 3.14 12.68
N ASN A 88 24.51 4.17 13.40
CA ASN A 88 24.52 5.58 12.96
C ASN A 88 24.09 5.72 11.50
N GLN A 89 22.95 5.08 11.14
CA GLN A 89 22.50 5.10 9.76
C GLN A 89 22.42 6.55 9.25
N PRO A 90 23.06 6.86 8.12
CA PRO A 90 22.97 8.19 7.53
C PRO A 90 21.51 8.47 7.15
N ASN A 91 21.17 9.76 7.09
CA ASN A 91 19.86 10.23 6.64
C ASN A 91 19.42 9.43 5.41
N ILE A 92 18.21 8.86 5.46
CA ILE A 92 17.66 7.99 4.40
C ILE A 92 17.63 8.67 3.02
N PHE A 93 17.65 10.01 2.98
CA PHE A 93 17.74 10.83 1.77
C PHE A 93 19.13 11.45 1.53
N ALA A 94 20.12 11.20 2.39
CA ALA A 94 21.51 11.62 2.16
C ALA A 94 22.12 10.82 0.99
N GLY A 95 21.88 11.34 -0.22
CA GLY A 95 22.35 10.77 -1.49
C GLY A 95 21.35 9.85 -2.20
N GLN A 96 20.20 9.53 -1.60
CA GLN A 96 19.12 8.82 -2.28
C GLN A 96 18.13 9.81 -2.89
N ALA A 97 18.01 9.79 -4.22
CA ALA A 97 17.02 10.60 -4.93
C ALA A 97 15.58 10.13 -4.67
N SER A 98 15.39 8.89 -4.21
CA SER A 98 14.07 8.33 -3.87
C SER A 98 14.19 7.03 -3.08
N LEU A 99 13.19 6.72 -2.27
CA LEU A 99 13.08 5.49 -1.48
C LEU A 99 11.79 4.75 -1.80
N LYS A 100 11.88 3.50 -2.27
CA LYS A 100 10.72 2.61 -2.37
C LYS A 100 10.46 2.00 -0.99
N ILE A 101 9.21 2.06 -0.54
CA ILE A 101 8.81 1.52 0.75
C ILE A 101 8.55 0.02 0.59
N HIS A 102 9.07 -0.77 1.52
CA HIS A 102 8.96 -2.22 1.52
C HIS A 102 7.99 -2.67 2.61
N ASP A 103 7.03 -3.52 2.24
CA ASP A 103 6.00 -4.06 3.15
C ASP A 103 6.38 -5.42 3.71
N ASP A 104 7.60 -5.50 4.22
CA ASP A 104 8.20 -6.75 4.69
C ASP A 104 7.46 -7.38 5.86
N TYR A 105 6.73 -6.58 6.64
CA TYR A 105 5.98 -7.05 7.80
C TYR A 105 4.59 -7.60 7.41
N LEU A 106 4.10 -7.31 6.20
CA LEU A 106 2.89 -7.94 5.68
C LEU A 106 3.27 -9.35 5.23
N GLU A 107 2.70 -10.39 5.81
CA GLU A 107 3.03 -11.77 5.43
C GLU A 107 2.39 -12.15 4.09
N ASN A 108 1.20 -11.60 3.80
CA ASN A 108 0.42 -11.98 2.64
C ASN A 108 0.71 -11.05 1.45
N ASP A 109 1.19 -11.62 0.35
CA ASP A 109 1.54 -10.86 -0.86
C ASP A 109 0.35 -10.18 -1.53
N GLU A 110 -0.89 -10.65 -1.28
CA GLU A 110 -2.09 -9.95 -1.74
C GLU A 110 -2.30 -8.60 -1.07
N LEU A 111 -1.62 -8.31 0.05
CA LEU A 111 -1.68 -7.01 0.72
C LEU A 111 -0.56 -6.05 0.27
N LYS A 112 0.43 -6.53 -0.50
CA LYS A 112 1.64 -5.79 -0.90
C LYS A 112 1.57 -5.17 -2.30
N LYS A 113 0.39 -5.14 -2.93
CA LYS A 113 0.22 -4.64 -4.31
C LYS A 113 -0.12 -3.15 -4.37
N LEU A 114 -0.23 -2.47 -3.22
CA LEU A 114 -0.12 -1.02 -3.16
C LEU A 114 1.35 -0.65 -2.98
N GLU A 115 1.95 -0.01 -3.98
CA GLU A 115 3.32 0.48 -3.86
C GLU A 115 3.31 1.96 -3.49
N VAL A 116 4.11 2.33 -2.49
CA VAL A 116 4.39 3.72 -2.16
C VAL A 116 5.88 3.97 -2.26
N LYS A 117 6.23 5.05 -2.95
CA LYS A 117 7.61 5.51 -3.14
C LYS A 117 7.72 6.96 -2.68
N ILE A 118 8.71 7.26 -1.85
CA ILE A 118 9.08 8.63 -1.52
C ILE A 118 10.04 9.12 -2.60
N ASP A 119 9.62 10.11 -3.37
CA ASP A 119 10.40 10.69 -4.48
C ASP A 119 11.28 11.87 -4.04
N GLY A 120 11.24 12.25 -2.77
CA GLY A 120 12.02 13.33 -2.17
C GLY A 120 11.15 14.43 -1.58
N TYR A 121 11.79 15.52 -1.18
CA TYR A 121 11.13 16.68 -0.59
C TYR A 121 11.60 17.96 -1.27
N ASP A 122 10.66 18.85 -1.56
CA ASP A 122 10.95 20.15 -2.13
C ASP A 122 10.92 21.21 -1.03
N GLU A 123 12.10 21.73 -0.68
CA GLU A 123 12.24 22.77 0.34
C GLU A 123 11.54 24.08 -0.03
N SER A 124 11.44 24.40 -1.32
CA SER A 124 10.84 25.66 -1.78
C SER A 124 9.33 25.68 -1.60
N THR A 125 8.70 24.51 -1.74
CA THR A 125 7.25 24.32 -1.57
C THR A 125 6.88 23.67 -0.24
N ARG A 126 7.88 23.22 0.53
CA ARG A 126 7.77 22.49 1.79
C ARG A 126 7.00 21.17 1.68
N ARG A 127 7.05 20.51 0.53
CA ARG A 127 6.21 19.33 0.22
C ARG A 127 7.02 18.05 0.11
N LEU A 128 6.48 16.98 0.72
CA LEU A 128 6.95 15.61 0.50
C LEU A 128 6.31 15.06 -0.78
N LYS A 129 7.14 14.64 -1.73
CA LYS A 129 6.67 14.04 -2.98
C LYS A 129 6.60 12.52 -2.82
N LEU A 130 5.42 11.96 -3.07
CA LEU A 130 5.14 10.53 -3.06
C LEU A 130 4.59 10.10 -4.41
N THR A 131 4.96 8.90 -4.86
CA THR A 131 4.25 8.19 -5.93
C THR A 131 3.59 6.96 -5.34
N VAL A 132 2.27 6.87 -5.54
CA VAL A 132 1.44 5.74 -5.11
C VAL A 132 1.02 4.99 -6.37
N THR A 133 1.31 3.70 -6.45
CA THR A 133 0.98 2.85 -7.61
C THR A 133 0.08 1.71 -7.19
N ASN A 134 -1.03 1.55 -7.91
CA ASN A 134 -1.95 0.44 -7.75
C ASN A 134 -1.54 -0.72 -8.67
N HIS A 135 -0.95 -1.78 -8.10
CA HIS A 135 -0.64 -3.01 -8.84
C HIS A 135 -1.73 -4.08 -8.74
N TYR A 136 -2.90 -3.75 -8.19
CA TYR A 136 -4.09 -4.60 -8.29
C TYR A 136 -4.70 -4.51 -9.70
N ASP A 137 -5.42 -5.55 -10.09
CA ASP A 137 -6.18 -5.63 -11.34
C ASP A 137 -7.56 -4.97 -11.25
N THR A 138 -7.83 -4.27 -10.16
CA THR A 138 -9.08 -3.57 -9.87
C THR A 138 -8.80 -2.17 -9.34
N THR A 139 -9.83 -1.33 -9.36
CA THR A 139 -9.74 0.06 -8.90
C THR A 139 -9.77 0.12 -7.37
N LEU A 140 -8.79 0.83 -6.81
CA LEU A 140 -8.81 1.27 -5.42
C LEU A 140 -9.75 2.47 -5.30
N ARG A 141 -10.72 2.35 -4.39
CA ARG A 141 -11.70 3.40 -4.12
C ARG A 141 -11.04 4.52 -3.33
N GLY A 142 -11.18 5.75 -3.81
CA GLY A 142 -10.82 6.97 -3.08
C GLY A 142 -11.84 7.32 -2.00
N THR A 143 -11.66 8.50 -1.41
CA THR A 143 -12.54 9.03 -0.37
C THR A 143 -13.84 9.53 -0.97
N ARG A 144 -14.96 9.32 -0.27
CA ARG A 144 -16.27 9.87 -0.64
C ARG A 144 -16.80 10.74 0.48
N PHE A 145 -17.37 11.88 0.12
CA PHE A 145 -18.10 12.72 1.06
C PHE A 145 -19.59 12.52 0.83
N SER A 146 -20.29 11.98 1.82
CA SER A 146 -21.74 11.77 1.77
C SER A 146 -22.34 11.92 3.15
N ASN A 147 -23.56 12.47 3.24
CA ASN A 147 -24.27 12.67 4.52
C ASN A 147 -23.44 13.44 5.57
N ASN A 148 -22.68 14.46 5.15
CA ASN A 148 -21.77 15.24 5.99
C ASN A 148 -20.66 14.43 6.69
N LEU A 149 -20.37 13.22 6.19
CA LEU A 149 -19.34 12.34 6.70
C LEU A 149 -18.39 11.95 5.58
N TYR A 150 -17.11 11.84 5.92
CA TYR A 150 -16.11 11.25 5.04
C TYR A 150 -16.13 9.74 5.18
N ASP A 151 -16.47 9.05 4.10
CA ASP A 151 -16.18 7.63 3.89
C ASP A 151 -14.78 7.52 3.29
N TYR A 152 -13.78 7.44 4.16
CA TYR A 152 -12.39 7.24 3.76
C TYR A 152 -12.22 5.83 3.18
N GLY A 153 -12.05 5.78 1.86
CA GLY A 153 -11.74 4.56 1.12
C GLY A 153 -10.30 4.11 1.38
N THR A 154 -9.53 3.95 0.31
CA THR A 154 -8.13 3.54 0.41
C THR A 154 -7.30 4.63 1.08
N TYR A 155 -6.64 4.26 2.17
CA TYR A 155 -5.60 5.06 2.80
C TYR A 155 -4.42 4.20 3.18
N PHE A 156 -3.27 4.83 3.44
CA PHE A 156 -2.12 4.17 4.02
C PHE A 156 -1.49 5.06 5.07
N THR A 157 -0.90 4.43 6.08
CA THR A 157 -0.11 5.09 7.12
C THR A 157 1.36 4.84 6.85
N LEU A 158 2.14 5.88 6.63
CA LEU A 158 3.59 5.82 6.64
C LEU A 158 4.07 5.81 8.09
N ARG A 159 4.79 4.76 8.47
CA ARG A 159 5.41 4.63 9.79
C ARG A 159 6.91 4.49 9.68
N SER A 160 7.60 4.89 10.72
CA SER A 160 9.04 4.83 10.82
C SER A 160 9.50 4.77 12.28
N TYR A 161 10.82 4.78 12.46
CA TYR A 161 11.44 4.85 13.77
C TYR A 161 12.43 5.99 13.80
N SER A 162 12.42 6.74 14.90
CA SER A 162 13.46 7.71 15.20
C SER A 162 14.77 6.98 15.46
N THR A 163 15.82 7.42 14.77
CA THR A 163 17.18 7.03 15.12
C THR A 163 17.63 7.78 16.37
N THR A 164 17.33 9.07 16.51
CA THR A 164 17.93 9.94 17.55
C THR A 164 17.53 9.68 19.00
N SER A 165 16.35 9.11 19.26
CA SER A 165 15.84 8.98 20.63
C SER A 165 16.44 7.80 21.41
N GLY A 166 17.16 6.88 20.77
CA GLY A 166 17.64 5.63 21.36
C GLY A 166 16.53 4.71 21.92
N ARG A 167 15.27 5.11 21.75
CA ARG A 167 14.05 4.37 22.04
C ARG A 167 13.39 4.07 20.71
N ALA A 168 13.09 2.81 20.45
CA ALA A 168 12.34 2.34 19.30
C ALA A 168 10.87 2.80 19.40
N GLY A 169 10.64 4.11 19.27
CA GLY A 169 9.32 4.69 19.18
C GLY A 169 8.81 4.54 17.75
N ASN A 170 7.72 3.79 17.57
CA ASN A 170 7.01 3.76 16.31
C ASN A 170 6.38 5.14 16.05
N ILE A 171 6.82 5.82 15.00
CA ILE A 171 6.39 7.17 14.64
C ILE A 171 5.42 7.08 13.45
N ASN A 172 4.25 7.72 13.58
CA ASN A 172 3.34 7.94 12.46
C ASN A 172 3.80 9.16 11.66
N ILE A 173 4.52 8.93 10.56
CA ILE A 173 4.89 9.98 9.59
C ILE A 173 3.64 10.70 9.13
N MET A 174 2.73 9.95 8.52
CA MET A 174 1.47 10.48 8.04
C MET A 174 0.51 9.36 7.69
N GLN A 175 -0.77 9.64 7.84
CA GLN A 175 -1.84 8.83 7.28
C GLN A 175 -2.53 9.62 6.17
N LEU A 176 -2.53 9.06 4.96
CA LEU A 176 -3.06 9.69 3.75
C LEU A 176 -4.16 8.84 3.15
N ALA A 177 -5.35 9.41 3.00
CA ALA A 177 -6.38 8.85 2.14
C ALA A 177 -6.30 9.43 0.74
N LEU A 178 -6.48 8.58 -0.27
CA LEU A 178 -6.62 9.05 -1.65
C LEU A 178 -7.95 9.81 -1.78
N ALA A 179 -7.93 10.99 -2.41
CA ALA A 179 -9.15 11.72 -2.65
C ALA A 179 -9.97 11.07 -3.77
N ASP A 180 -9.32 10.77 -4.88
CA ASP A 180 -9.92 10.13 -6.05
C ASP A 180 -9.62 8.63 -6.11
N ASP A 181 -10.38 7.93 -6.95
CA ASP A 181 -10.12 6.52 -7.25
C ASP A 181 -8.78 6.36 -7.98
N LEU A 182 -8.06 5.28 -7.66
CA LEU A 182 -6.84 4.91 -8.35
C LEU A 182 -7.09 3.63 -9.17
N GLU A 183 -7.23 3.81 -10.47
CA GLU A 183 -7.48 2.72 -11.41
C GLU A 183 -6.37 1.65 -11.38
N ALA A 184 -6.71 0.45 -11.83
CA ALA A 184 -5.78 -0.68 -11.94
C ALA A 184 -4.56 -0.33 -12.79
N GLY A 185 -3.36 -0.64 -12.28
CA GLY A 185 -2.08 -0.39 -12.97
C GLY A 185 -1.70 1.09 -13.10
N LYS A 186 -2.42 2.02 -12.46
CA LYS A 186 -2.12 3.45 -12.51
C LYS A 186 -1.31 3.89 -11.29
N SER A 187 -0.62 5.01 -11.48
CA SER A 187 0.08 5.72 -10.42
C SER A 187 -0.46 7.14 -10.26
N ILE A 188 -0.42 7.65 -9.04
CA ILE A 188 -0.68 9.05 -8.71
C ILE A 188 0.53 9.63 -7.97
N THR A 189 0.93 10.83 -8.35
CA THR A 189 1.91 11.61 -7.59
C THR A 189 1.19 12.56 -6.65
N LEU A 190 1.53 12.45 -5.37
CA LEU A 190 1.04 13.29 -4.28
C LEU A 190 2.18 14.20 -3.84
N GLU A 191 1.91 15.49 -3.72
CA GLU A 191 2.86 16.47 -3.16
C GLU A 191 2.27 16.94 -1.84
N VAL A 192 2.63 16.25 -0.76
CA VAL A 192 1.98 16.35 0.53
C VAL A 192 2.57 17.50 1.32
N LEU A 193 1.72 18.47 1.64
CA LEU A 193 2.05 19.56 2.54
C LEU A 193 1.93 19.08 4.00
N PRO A 194 2.96 19.23 4.86
CA PRO A 194 2.86 18.90 6.28
C PRO A 194 1.75 19.66 7.00
N LYS A 195 1.16 19.06 8.05
CA LYS A 195 0.02 19.62 8.78
C LYS A 195 0.27 21.04 9.31
N TYR A 196 1.49 21.33 9.76
CA TYR A 196 1.90 22.67 10.16
C TYR A 196 1.51 23.77 9.16
N TYR A 197 1.89 23.56 7.91
CA TYR A 197 1.73 24.51 6.82
C TYR A 197 0.31 24.46 6.26
N GLN A 198 -0.45 23.37 6.49
CA GLN A 198 -1.89 23.31 6.22
C GLN A 198 -2.70 24.09 7.25
N ASP A 199 -2.32 24.02 8.52
CA ASP A 199 -3.06 24.65 9.63
C ASP A 199 -2.74 26.15 9.75
N ARG A 200 -1.66 26.63 9.11
CA ARG A 200 -1.22 28.03 9.15
C ARG A 200 -1.30 28.71 7.77
N GLU A 201 -1.66 29.99 7.76
CA GLU A 201 -1.69 30.83 6.55
C GLU A 201 -0.27 31.34 6.18
N LEU A 202 0.62 30.41 5.83
CA LEU A 202 2.02 30.69 5.50
C LEU A 202 2.30 30.74 3.99
N GLY A 203 1.27 30.67 3.14
CA GLY A 203 1.40 30.80 1.68
C GLY A 203 1.84 29.53 0.93
N PHE A 204 1.94 28.38 1.60
CA PHE A 204 2.34 27.10 0.97
C PHE A 204 1.16 26.24 0.46
N LYS A 205 -0.08 26.62 0.80
CA LYS A 205 -1.29 25.94 0.33
C LYS A 205 -1.42 26.03 -1.19
N ASN A 206 -1.79 24.94 -1.82
CA ASN A 206 -2.04 24.85 -3.25
C ASN A 206 -3.27 23.97 -3.48
N PRO A 207 -4.45 24.55 -3.76
CA PRO A 207 -5.70 23.79 -3.87
C PRO A 207 -5.64 22.64 -4.88
N LYS A 208 -4.86 22.76 -5.96
CA LYS A 208 -4.73 21.72 -6.98
C LYS A 208 -3.91 20.52 -6.51
N LEU A 209 -2.90 20.75 -5.67
CA LEU A 209 -2.08 19.68 -5.09
C LEU A 209 -2.78 19.08 -3.87
N ASP A 210 -3.34 19.95 -3.03
CA ASP A 210 -3.96 19.58 -1.75
C ASP A 210 -5.28 18.83 -1.94
N SER A 211 -6.00 19.02 -3.05
CA SER A 211 -7.25 18.30 -3.33
C SER A 211 -7.07 16.82 -3.66
N LYS A 212 -5.83 16.34 -3.86
CA LYS A 212 -5.55 14.95 -4.30
C LYS A 212 -5.54 13.94 -3.15
N TYR A 213 -5.47 14.42 -1.91
CA TYR A 213 -5.34 13.57 -0.73
C TYR A 213 -6.04 14.20 0.46
N TYR A 214 -6.34 13.37 1.47
CA TYR A 214 -6.73 13.83 2.80
C TYR A 214 -5.65 13.41 3.79
N LEU A 215 -5.05 14.39 4.48
CA LEU A 215 -4.11 14.13 5.58
C LEU A 215 -4.92 13.87 6.86
N LEU A 216 -5.03 12.59 7.24
CA LEU A 216 -5.89 12.17 8.35
C LEU A 216 -5.21 12.34 9.71
N SER A 217 -3.93 12.00 9.78
CA SER A 217 -3.14 12.11 11.00
C SER A 217 -1.66 12.21 10.68
N THR A 218 -0.90 12.77 11.61
CA THR A 218 0.55 12.82 11.60
C THR A 218 1.02 13.10 13.02
N ASP A 219 2.13 12.50 13.44
CA ASP A 219 2.79 12.85 14.70
C ASP A 219 3.66 14.11 14.55
N TYR A 220 3.73 14.69 13.34
CA TYR A 220 4.59 15.81 12.99
C TYR A 220 3.78 17.10 13.04
N SER A 221 4.20 18.03 13.91
CA SER A 221 3.51 19.30 14.08
C SER A 221 4.00 20.40 13.14
N ALA A 222 5.32 20.48 12.87
CA ALA A 222 5.99 21.61 12.22
C ALA A 222 6.79 21.26 10.94
N GLU A 223 7.76 20.36 11.03
CA GLU A 223 8.72 20.13 9.94
C GLU A 223 8.97 18.63 9.76
N LEU A 224 8.57 18.10 8.60
CA LEU A 224 8.85 16.73 8.19
C LEU A 224 10.31 16.55 7.73
N TRP A 225 11.09 17.63 7.51
CA TRP A 225 12.33 17.52 6.71
C TRP A 225 13.57 18.14 7.35
N ASP A 226 13.58 19.45 7.63
CA ASP A 226 14.75 20.12 8.19
C ASP A 226 14.38 21.27 9.13
N LYS A 227 15.24 21.47 10.13
CA LYS A 227 15.19 22.57 11.10
C LYS A 227 15.36 23.90 10.38
N THR A 228 14.30 24.71 10.28
CA THR A 228 14.51 26.13 9.98
C THR A 228 15.00 26.86 11.24
N ALA A 229 15.84 27.89 11.08
CA ALA A 229 16.61 28.50 12.18
C ALA A 229 15.76 29.11 13.33
N ASN A 230 14.44 29.16 13.18
CA ASN A 230 13.51 29.74 14.15
C ASN A 230 12.44 28.74 14.65
N GLU A 231 12.51 27.46 14.29
CA GLU A 231 11.54 26.46 14.71
C GLU A 231 12.13 25.53 15.79
N GLN A 232 11.39 25.37 16.90
CA GLN A 232 11.70 24.39 17.94
C GLN A 232 11.11 23.04 17.50
N VAL A 233 11.91 22.27 16.76
CA VAL A 233 11.55 20.92 16.32
C VAL A 233 12.36 19.90 17.10
N SER A 234 11.69 18.85 17.57
CA SER A 234 12.40 17.70 18.12
C SER A 234 13.05 16.94 16.97
N GLU A 235 14.36 16.71 17.08
CA GLU A 235 15.15 15.98 16.08
C GLU A 235 14.58 14.57 15.82
N ASP A 236 13.84 14.00 16.79
CA ASP A 236 13.16 12.71 16.68
C ASP A 236 12.11 12.65 15.57
N PHE A 237 11.61 13.79 15.09
CA PHE A 237 10.57 13.87 14.06
C PHE A 237 11.08 14.50 12.77
N LEU A 238 12.39 14.50 12.49
CA LEU A 238 12.86 14.85 11.15
C LEU A 238 12.90 13.59 10.29
N LEU A 239 12.42 13.63 9.03
CA LEU A 239 12.52 12.49 8.09
C LEU A 239 13.97 12.02 7.93
N SER A 240 14.91 12.95 8.03
CA SER A 240 16.34 12.68 8.00
C SER A 240 16.83 11.80 9.15
N ASN A 241 16.08 11.74 10.25
CA ASN A 241 16.36 10.91 11.43
C ASN A 241 15.41 9.70 11.51
N GLN A 242 14.70 9.37 10.42
CA GLN A 242 13.83 8.21 10.36
C GLN A 242 14.53 7.03 9.68
N ALA A 243 14.37 5.84 10.24
CA ALA A 243 14.76 4.58 9.64
C ALA A 243 13.57 3.63 9.51
N ASN A 244 13.76 2.56 8.73
CA ASN A 244 12.79 1.47 8.53
C ASN A 244 11.38 1.99 8.19
N ILE A 245 11.26 2.82 7.16
CA ILE A 245 9.94 3.30 6.72
C ILE A 245 9.14 2.12 6.14
N TYR A 246 7.87 1.99 6.55
CA TYR A 246 6.93 0.98 6.06
C TYR A 246 5.51 1.56 5.93
N ILE A 247 4.65 0.93 5.11
CA ILE A 247 3.25 1.35 4.97
C ILE A 247 2.31 0.42 5.73
N VAL A 248 1.30 0.96 6.41
CA VAL A 248 0.14 0.23 6.93
C VAL A 248 -1.09 0.58 6.09
N PRO A 249 -1.45 -0.24 5.09
CA PRO A 249 -2.55 0.08 4.19
C PRO A 249 -3.92 -0.31 4.78
N LYS A 250 -4.94 0.48 4.43
CA LYS A 250 -6.35 0.07 4.41
C LYS A 250 -6.78 0.12 2.95
N LEU A 251 -7.09 -1.04 2.37
CA LEU A 251 -7.37 -1.16 0.94
C LEU A 251 -8.87 -1.33 0.72
N THR A 252 -9.50 -0.33 0.10
CA THR A 252 -10.91 -0.42 -0.26
C THR A 252 -11.06 -0.51 -1.76
N PHE A 253 -11.88 -1.44 -2.23
CA PHE A 253 -12.07 -1.71 -3.65
C PHE A 253 -13.50 -1.45 -4.08
N SER A 254 -13.68 -1.01 -5.32
CA SER A 254 -15.01 -1.01 -5.95
C SER A 254 -15.51 -2.44 -6.21
N LYS A 255 -14.57 -3.35 -6.54
CA LYS A 255 -14.74 -4.81 -6.64
C LYS A 255 -13.45 -5.46 -6.19
N PHE A 256 -13.51 -6.54 -5.40
CA PHE A 256 -12.30 -7.24 -4.95
C PHE A 256 -11.45 -7.75 -6.13
N PRO A 257 -10.11 -7.77 -5.99
CA PRO A 257 -9.20 -8.21 -7.04
C PRO A 257 -9.44 -9.67 -7.42
N SER A 258 -9.09 -10.07 -8.65
CA SER A 258 -9.27 -11.47 -9.08
C SER A 258 -8.38 -12.44 -8.30
N THR A 259 -7.28 -11.94 -7.74
CA THR A 259 -6.34 -12.68 -6.89
C THR A 259 -6.74 -12.69 -5.42
N ALA A 260 -7.93 -12.19 -5.08
CA ALA A 260 -8.42 -12.21 -3.70
C ALA A 260 -8.44 -13.63 -3.11
N PRO A 261 -8.07 -13.82 -1.83
CA PRO A 261 -8.01 -15.15 -1.24
C PRO A 261 -9.35 -15.91 -1.33
N SER A 262 -9.24 -17.22 -1.52
CA SER A 262 -10.38 -18.15 -1.47
C SER A 262 -11.03 -18.18 -0.08
N ASP A 263 -12.23 -18.73 0.03
CA ASP A 263 -12.93 -18.85 1.32
C ASP A 263 -12.15 -19.67 2.36
N LYS A 264 -11.44 -20.69 1.90
CA LYS A 264 -10.57 -21.51 2.76
C LYS A 264 -9.39 -20.70 3.27
N GLU A 265 -8.69 -19.99 2.39
CA GLU A 265 -7.56 -19.12 2.78
C GLU A 265 -8.02 -18.02 3.72
N LEU A 266 -9.15 -17.37 3.46
CA LEU A 266 -9.70 -16.35 4.36
C LEU A 266 -9.97 -16.90 5.75
N LYS A 267 -10.56 -18.09 5.86
CA LYS A 267 -10.79 -18.75 7.15
C LYS A 267 -9.46 -19.02 7.86
N GLU A 268 -8.47 -19.57 7.18
CA GLU A 268 -7.16 -19.87 7.76
C GLU A 268 -6.39 -18.61 8.18
N ILE A 269 -6.42 -17.56 7.38
CA ILE A 269 -5.76 -16.29 7.64
C ILE A 269 -6.42 -15.58 8.83
N LEU A 270 -7.75 -15.46 8.81
CA LEU A 270 -8.50 -14.67 9.79
C LEU A 270 -8.79 -15.42 11.10
N SER A 271 -8.66 -16.75 11.14
CA SER A 271 -8.82 -17.55 12.37
C SER A 271 -7.55 -17.64 13.22
N LYS A 272 -6.39 -17.32 12.65
CA LYS A 272 -5.13 -17.16 13.39
C LYS A 272 -5.06 -15.81 14.14
N ASN A 273 -6.19 -15.11 14.24
CA ASN A 273 -6.35 -13.81 14.89
C ASN A 273 -7.43 -13.83 15.95
#